data_AF-A0A381XXR4-F1
#
_entry.id   AF-A0A381XXR4-F1
#
_cell.length_a   1.000
_cell.length_b   1.000
_cell.length_c   1.000
_cell.angle_alpha   90.00
_cell.angle_beta   90.00
_cell.angle_gamma   90.00
#
_symmetry.space_group_name_H-M   'P 1'
#
loop_
_entity.id
_entity.type
_entity.pdbx_description
1 polymer ?
#
loop_
_entity_poly.entity_id
_entity_poly.type
_entity_poly.pdbx_seq_one_letter_code
_entity_poly.pdbx_strand_id
1 'polypeptide(L)'
;MESFDEKLNDRTRGENSFSKATEGITNLNSFGFSPILTVTRNWDEAKDKEMEESFKNFLESLNISDPRIKILPEFLLGQLAVNTRNYFDHEHVTEKCFENYDITNLQCSTSRMATKTGVYVCPILVDNDKAKMGDTIEETLRPFPLAHSACYTCRITGMTCKSD
;
A
#
# COMPACT_ATOMS: atom_id res chain seq x y z
N MET A 1 -1.80 8.66 -1.15
CA MET A 1 -2.93 9.59 -1.31
C MET A 1 -4.04 8.91 -2.09
N GLU A 2 -5.28 9.39 -2.00
CA GLU A 2 -6.43 8.82 -2.73
C GLU A 2 -6.85 9.68 -3.92
N SER A 3 -6.57 10.99 -3.86
CA SER A 3 -6.92 11.95 -4.90
C SER A 3 -5.98 13.15 -4.83
N PHE A 4 -5.83 13.85 -5.94
CA PHE A 4 -5.24 15.20 -6.00
C PHE A 4 -6.26 16.30 -5.64
N ASP A 5 -7.55 15.95 -5.44
CA ASP A 5 -8.55 16.81 -4.82
C ASP A 5 -8.57 16.58 -3.30
N GLU A 6 -8.48 17.67 -2.54
CA GLU A 6 -8.42 17.65 -1.08
C GLU A 6 -9.65 17.00 -0.45
N LYS A 7 -10.87 17.36 -0.90
CA LYS A 7 -12.11 16.83 -0.32
C LYS A 7 -12.24 15.33 -0.57
N LEU A 8 -11.91 14.88 -1.77
CA LEU A 8 -11.93 13.46 -2.12
C LEU A 8 -10.88 12.67 -1.33
N ASN A 9 -9.67 13.21 -1.18
CA ASN A 9 -8.63 12.56 -0.40
C ASN A 9 -9.01 12.44 1.09
N ASP A 10 -9.45 13.55 1.68
CA ASP A 10 -9.75 13.62 3.12
C ASP A 10 -10.99 12.82 3.51
N ARG A 11 -11.94 12.61 2.59
CA ARG A 11 -13.09 11.70 2.81
C ARG A 11 -12.65 10.29 3.19
N THR A 12 -11.50 9.83 2.71
CA THR A 12 -10.97 8.49 2.98
C THR A 12 -9.83 8.48 3.98
N ARG A 13 -8.93 9.48 3.92
CA ARG A 13 -7.70 9.53 4.74
C ARG A 13 -7.83 10.37 6.01
N GLY A 14 -8.97 11.02 6.20
CA GLY A 14 -9.28 11.88 7.34
C GLY A 14 -9.07 13.36 7.02
N GLU A 15 -9.72 14.21 7.80
CA GLU A 15 -9.60 15.66 7.70
C GLU A 15 -8.14 16.12 7.80
N ASN A 16 -7.75 17.08 6.96
CA ASN A 16 -6.42 17.69 6.91
C ASN A 16 -5.30 16.72 6.48
N SER A 17 -5.66 15.54 5.96
CA SER A 17 -4.67 14.54 5.53
C SER A 17 -3.98 14.94 4.22
N PHE A 18 -4.72 15.59 3.31
CA PHE A 18 -4.20 16.09 2.05
C PHE A 18 -3.14 17.17 2.27
N SER A 19 -3.48 18.21 3.04
CA SER A 19 -2.56 19.31 3.35
C SER A 19 -1.28 18.83 4.02
N LYS A 20 -1.37 17.90 5.00
CA LYS A 20 -0.18 17.30 5.62
C LYS A 20 0.66 16.49 4.63
N ALA A 21 0.02 15.76 3.72
CA ALA A 21 0.73 14.98 2.72
C ALA A 21 1.48 15.89 1.74
N THR A 22 0.84 16.97 1.26
CA THR A 22 1.49 17.94 0.35
C THR A 22 2.62 18.69 1.03
N GLU A 23 2.43 19.15 2.27
CA GLU A 23 3.49 19.75 3.08
C GLU A 23 4.68 18.79 3.23
N GLY A 24 4.43 17.52 3.55
CA GLY A 24 5.48 16.50 3.66
C GLY A 24 6.24 16.29 2.35
N ILE A 25 5.54 16.25 1.21
CA ILE A 25 6.14 16.11 -0.12
C ILE A 25 7.05 17.31 -0.43
N THR A 26 6.56 18.53 -0.20
CA THR A 26 7.34 19.75 -0.44
C THR A 26 8.56 19.84 0.49
N ASN A 27 8.41 19.45 1.75
CA ASN A 27 9.52 19.39 2.70
C ASN A 27 10.58 18.38 2.27
N LEU A 28 10.20 17.16 1.85
CA LEU A 28 11.17 16.19 1.34
C LEU A 28 11.95 16.74 0.15
N ASN A 29 11.27 17.38 -0.80
CA ASN A 29 11.88 17.99 -1.97
C ASN A 29 12.85 19.13 -1.60
N SER A 30 12.51 19.97 -0.62
CA SER A 30 13.36 21.10 -0.20
C SER A 30 14.68 20.65 0.44
N PHE A 31 14.73 19.42 0.97
CA PHE A 31 15.94 18.77 1.47
C PHE A 31 16.63 17.86 0.43
N GLY A 32 16.21 17.89 -0.83
CA GLY A 32 16.83 17.14 -1.93
C GLY A 32 16.45 15.65 -1.98
N PHE A 33 15.42 15.22 -1.24
CA PHE A 33 14.87 13.88 -1.41
C PHE A 33 13.94 13.83 -2.63
N SER A 34 13.92 12.70 -3.33
CA SER A 34 13.00 12.43 -4.43
C SER A 34 11.84 11.55 -3.93
N PRO A 35 10.72 12.09 -3.43
CA PRO A 35 9.63 11.26 -2.93
C PRO A 35 8.97 10.45 -4.05
N ILE A 36 8.51 9.24 -3.73
CA ILE A 36 7.59 8.47 -4.58
C ILE A 36 6.20 8.62 -3.99
N LEU A 37 5.28 9.25 -4.74
CA LEU A 37 3.89 9.36 -4.32
C LEU A 37 3.19 8.03 -4.57
N THR A 38 2.85 7.34 -3.50
CA THR A 38 1.98 6.16 -3.59
C THR A 38 0.52 6.58 -3.59
N VAL A 39 -0.23 6.13 -4.60
CA VAL A 39 -1.67 6.39 -4.77
C VAL A 39 -2.46 5.10 -4.79
N THR A 40 -3.67 5.14 -4.26
CA THR A 40 -4.59 3.99 -4.31
C THR A 40 -5.46 4.09 -5.56
N ARG A 41 -5.54 2.99 -6.33
CA ARG A 41 -6.41 2.89 -7.52
C ARG A 41 -7.87 2.78 -7.08
N ASN A 42 -8.57 3.91 -7.09
CA ASN A 42 -10.02 4.00 -6.88
C ASN A 42 -10.78 4.31 -8.20
N TRP A 43 -10.15 4.02 -9.33
CA TRP A 43 -10.66 4.17 -10.70
C TRP A 43 -10.52 2.86 -11.48
N ASP A 44 -11.12 2.81 -12.67
CA ASP A 44 -10.98 1.68 -13.60
C ASP A 44 -9.55 1.59 -14.15
N GLU A 45 -8.94 0.40 -14.15
CA GLU A 45 -7.56 0.17 -14.60
C GLU A 45 -7.27 0.71 -16.01
N ALA A 46 -8.27 0.77 -16.89
CA ALA A 46 -8.13 1.39 -18.22
C ALA A 46 -7.72 2.87 -18.18
N LYS A 47 -7.93 3.55 -17.04
CA LYS A 47 -7.56 4.95 -16.80
C LYS A 47 -6.21 5.13 -16.10
N ASP A 48 -5.47 4.06 -15.83
CA ASP A 48 -4.21 4.17 -15.07
C ASP A 48 -3.24 5.20 -15.65
N LYS A 49 -3.08 5.25 -16.97
CA LYS A 49 -2.19 6.23 -17.63
C LYS A 49 -2.66 7.67 -17.43
N GLU A 50 -3.96 7.93 -17.64
CA GLU A 50 -4.58 9.26 -17.45
C GLU A 50 -4.42 9.73 -16.00
N MET A 51 -4.66 8.82 -15.05
CA MET A 51 -4.55 9.12 -13.63
C MET A 51 -3.10 9.33 -13.20
N GLU A 52 -2.17 8.51 -13.70
CA GLU A 52 -0.73 8.69 -13.46
C GLU A 52 -0.26 10.06 -13.95
N GLU A 53 -0.63 10.46 -15.18
CA GLU A 53 -0.33 11.78 -15.72
C GLU A 53 -0.93 12.91 -14.86
N SER A 54 -2.17 12.75 -14.41
CA SER A 54 -2.82 13.74 -13.54
C SER A 54 -2.09 13.90 -12.20
N PHE A 55 -1.63 12.80 -11.59
CA PHE A 55 -0.83 12.87 -10.36
C PHE A 55 0.58 13.43 -10.60
N LYS A 56 1.18 13.17 -11.76
CA LYS A 56 2.46 13.79 -12.15
C LYS A 56 2.31 15.31 -12.27
N ASN A 57 1.30 15.78 -13.01
CA ASN A 57 1.01 17.22 -13.14
C ASN A 57 0.77 17.88 -11.77
N PHE A 58 0.06 17.17 -10.88
CA PHE A 58 -0.12 17.62 -9.49
C PHE A 58 1.22 17.76 -8.74
N LEU A 59 2.11 16.77 -8.81
CA LEU A 59 3.43 16.87 -8.18
C LEU A 59 4.31 17.96 -8.80
N GLU A 60 4.24 18.18 -10.11
CA GLU A 60 4.92 19.28 -10.78
C GLU A 60 4.42 20.65 -10.27
N SER A 61 3.12 20.78 -10.01
CA SER A 61 2.56 21.99 -9.39
C SER A 61 3.10 22.27 -7.97
N LEU A 62 3.65 21.25 -7.31
CA LEU A 62 4.34 21.35 -6.02
C LEU A 62 5.86 21.56 -6.16
N ASN A 63 6.35 21.85 -7.38
CA ASN A 63 7.76 22.01 -7.74
C ASN A 63 8.61 20.73 -7.60
N ILE A 64 8.00 19.55 -7.78
CA ILE A 64 8.74 18.28 -7.85
C ILE A 64 9.26 18.09 -9.27
N SER A 65 10.59 18.07 -9.44
CA SER A 65 11.22 18.04 -10.77
C SER A 65 11.24 16.66 -11.44
N ASP A 66 11.15 15.58 -10.65
CA ASP A 66 11.07 14.19 -11.16
C ASP A 66 9.92 13.45 -10.45
N PRO A 67 8.67 13.66 -10.88
CA PRO A 67 7.50 13.03 -10.27
C PRO A 67 7.50 11.51 -10.45
N ARG A 68 7.57 10.78 -9.34
CA ARG A 68 7.48 9.31 -9.33
C ARG A 68 6.19 8.87 -8.65
N ILE A 69 5.35 8.16 -9.40
CA ILE A 69 4.06 7.65 -8.91
C ILE A 69 4.13 6.14 -8.76
N LYS A 70 3.54 5.63 -7.68
CA LYS A 70 3.29 4.21 -7.50
C LYS A 70 1.81 3.96 -7.25
N ILE A 71 1.15 3.28 -8.18
CA ILE A 71 -0.26 2.92 -8.05
C ILE A 71 -0.34 1.59 -7.29
N LEU A 72 -1.12 1.56 -6.22
CA LEU A 72 -1.44 0.35 -5.46
C LEU A 72 -2.94 0.05 -5.55
N PRO A 73 -3.36 -1.22 -5.47
CA PRO A 73 -4.76 -1.56 -5.36
C PRO A 73 -5.34 -1.13 -4.00
N GLU A 74 -6.67 -1.10 -3.93
CA GLU A 74 -7.39 -0.96 -2.68
C GLU A 74 -7.22 -2.19 -1.78
N PHE A 75 -6.82 -1.94 -0.53
CA PHE A 75 -6.88 -2.91 0.54
C PHE A 75 -8.07 -2.56 1.42
N LEU A 76 -9.06 -3.44 1.53
CA LEU A 76 -10.28 -3.26 2.32
C LEU A 76 -9.98 -3.44 3.82
N LEU A 77 -9.10 -2.57 4.33
CA LEU A 77 -8.65 -2.49 5.71
C LEU A 77 -8.85 -1.07 6.25
N GLY A 78 -8.85 -0.93 7.58
CA GLY A 78 -8.93 0.37 8.24
C GLY A 78 -10.15 1.18 7.79
N GLN A 79 -9.96 2.47 7.49
CA GLN A 79 -11.04 3.37 7.13
C GLN A 79 -11.73 2.99 5.80
N LEU A 80 -11.00 2.39 4.85
CA LEU A 80 -11.60 1.97 3.59
C LEU A 80 -12.61 0.83 3.79
N ALA A 81 -12.35 -0.06 4.74
CA ALA A 81 -13.31 -1.11 5.11
C ALA A 81 -14.61 -0.54 5.70
N VAL A 82 -14.51 0.55 6.48
CA VAL A 82 -15.65 1.25 7.07
C VAL A 82 -16.44 2.02 6.01
N ASN A 83 -15.75 2.70 5.09
CA ASN A 83 -16.36 3.56 4.09
C ASN A 83 -16.99 2.78 2.92
N THR A 84 -16.46 1.58 2.62
CA THR A 84 -16.86 0.78 1.46
C THR A 84 -17.49 -0.54 1.88
N ARG A 85 -16.69 -1.50 2.34
CA ARG A 85 -17.11 -2.80 2.90
C ARG A 85 -15.91 -3.53 3.48
N ASN A 86 -16.18 -4.52 4.33
CA ASN A 86 -15.17 -5.52 4.69
C ASN A 86 -14.94 -6.55 3.57
N TYR A 87 -13.85 -7.30 3.68
CA TYR A 87 -13.66 -8.53 2.91
C TYR A 87 -14.78 -9.53 3.20
N PHE A 88 -15.21 -10.27 2.17
CA PHE A 88 -16.10 -11.41 2.30
C PHE A 88 -15.34 -12.67 2.73
N ASP A 89 -16.05 -13.64 3.31
CA ASP A 89 -15.44 -14.92 3.74
C ASP A 89 -14.72 -15.70 2.63
N HIS A 90 -15.11 -15.49 1.36
CA HIS A 90 -14.46 -16.12 0.20
C HIS A 90 -13.26 -15.33 -0.34
N GLU A 91 -13.02 -14.10 0.13
CA GLU A 91 -11.87 -13.28 -0.26
C GLU A 91 -10.63 -13.63 0.58
N HIS A 92 -10.26 -14.91 0.49
CA HIS A 92 -9.09 -15.51 1.12
C HIS A 92 -8.35 -16.35 0.08
N VAL A 93 -7.04 -16.49 0.27
CA VAL A 93 -6.24 -17.36 -0.60
C VAL A 93 -6.28 -18.81 -0.10
N THR A 94 -6.19 -19.75 -1.03
CA THR A 94 -6.02 -21.18 -0.77
C THR A 94 -4.78 -21.67 -1.51
N GLU A 95 -4.30 -22.88 -1.22
CA GLU A 95 -3.19 -23.49 -1.95
C GLU A 95 -3.45 -23.54 -3.46
N LYS A 96 -4.70 -23.79 -3.88
CA LYS A 96 -5.12 -23.79 -5.29
C LYS A 96 -4.88 -22.45 -5.99
N CYS A 97 -4.93 -21.33 -5.25
CA CYS A 97 -4.62 -20.02 -5.82
C CYS A 97 -3.15 -19.95 -6.31
N PHE A 98 -2.26 -20.82 -5.85
CA PHE A 98 -0.83 -20.79 -6.18
C PHE A 98 -0.37 -21.89 -7.13
N GLU A 99 -1.29 -22.73 -7.65
CA GLU A 99 -0.93 -23.76 -8.65
C GLU A 99 -0.32 -23.16 -9.93
N ASN A 100 -0.79 -21.96 -10.33
CA ASN A 100 -0.33 -21.23 -11.52
C ASN A 100 0.26 -19.86 -11.19
N TYR A 101 0.70 -19.64 -9.95
CA TYR A 101 1.30 -18.38 -9.52
C TYR A 101 2.37 -18.67 -8.48
N ASP A 102 3.61 -18.31 -8.79
CA ASP A 102 4.72 -18.48 -7.86
C ASP A 102 4.51 -17.61 -6.61
N ILE A 103 4.33 -18.26 -5.47
CA ILE A 103 4.13 -17.61 -4.16
C ILE A 103 5.29 -16.68 -3.80
N THR A 104 6.49 -16.90 -4.34
CA THR A 104 7.66 -16.04 -4.11
C THR A 104 7.52 -14.65 -4.73
N ASN A 105 6.56 -14.45 -5.65
CA ASN A 105 6.23 -13.13 -6.19
C ASN A 105 5.53 -12.21 -5.16
N LEU A 106 4.95 -12.76 -4.10
CA LEU A 106 4.35 -11.95 -3.05
C LEU A 106 5.41 -11.23 -2.22
N GLN A 107 5.18 -9.96 -1.88
CA GLN A 107 6.15 -9.14 -1.13
C GLN A 107 6.62 -9.75 0.20
N CYS A 108 5.74 -10.49 0.88
CA CYS A 108 6.04 -11.15 2.15
C CYS A 108 6.96 -12.37 2.01
N SER A 109 7.31 -12.81 0.79
CA SER A 109 8.28 -13.89 0.58
C SER A 109 9.71 -13.45 0.94
N THR A 110 10.05 -12.17 0.70
CA THR A 110 11.42 -11.64 0.88
C THR A 110 11.52 -10.47 1.86
N SER A 111 10.41 -9.99 2.43
CA SER A 111 10.39 -8.76 3.23
C SER A 111 9.68 -8.94 4.57
N ARG A 112 10.08 -8.14 5.57
CA ARG A 112 9.47 -8.05 6.90
C ARG A 112 9.35 -6.58 7.29
N MET A 113 8.41 -6.27 8.18
CA MET A 113 8.27 -4.94 8.76
C MET A 113 8.79 -4.94 10.19
N ALA A 114 9.93 -4.29 10.42
CA ALA A 114 10.45 -4.07 11.77
C ALA A 114 9.84 -2.81 12.37
N THR A 115 9.37 -2.91 13.59
CA THR A 115 8.76 -1.80 14.35
C THR A 115 9.33 -1.78 15.78
N LYS A 116 8.98 -0.76 16.56
CA LYS A 116 9.33 -0.71 17.99
C LYS A 116 8.71 -1.87 18.80
N THR A 117 7.58 -2.42 18.36
CA THR A 117 6.82 -3.46 19.06
C THR A 117 7.10 -4.87 18.55
N GLY A 118 8.04 -5.02 17.61
CA GLY A 118 8.49 -6.29 17.04
C GLY A 118 8.48 -6.32 15.52
N VAL A 119 8.70 -7.50 14.97
CA VAL A 119 8.79 -7.74 13.53
C VAL A 119 7.54 -8.45 13.02
N TYR A 120 6.88 -7.85 12.03
CA TYR A 120 5.63 -8.32 11.44
C TYR A 120 5.87 -8.86 10.02
N VAL A 121 5.02 -9.80 9.60
CA VAL A 121 5.09 -10.37 8.25
C VAL A 121 4.84 -9.34 7.15
N CYS A 122 4.02 -8.32 7.42
CA CYS A 122 3.53 -7.39 6.41
C CYS A 122 3.33 -5.98 7.02
N PRO A 123 3.76 -4.90 6.33
CA PRO A 123 3.64 -3.54 6.85
C PRO A 123 2.20 -3.06 7.05
N ILE A 124 1.23 -3.58 6.29
CA ILE A 124 -0.19 -3.22 6.45
C ILE A 124 -0.89 -3.97 7.60
N LEU A 125 -0.17 -4.85 8.31
CA LEU A 125 -0.71 -5.67 9.41
C LEU A 125 -0.03 -5.37 10.76
N VAL A 126 0.69 -4.25 10.89
CA VAL A 126 1.41 -3.90 12.12
C VAL A 126 0.52 -3.72 13.34
N ASP A 127 -0.76 -3.39 13.14
CA ASP A 127 -1.76 -3.26 14.21
C ASP A 127 -2.48 -4.59 14.51
N ASN A 128 -2.03 -5.71 13.93
CA ASN A 128 -2.62 -7.03 14.16
C ASN A 128 -1.59 -7.97 14.79
N ASP A 129 -1.76 -8.29 16.07
CA ASP A 129 -0.85 -9.18 16.81
C ASP A 129 -0.69 -10.57 16.17
N LYS A 130 -1.69 -11.06 15.43
CA LYS A 130 -1.59 -12.35 14.71
C LYS A 130 -0.59 -12.31 13.55
N ALA A 131 -0.22 -11.11 13.09
CA ALA A 131 0.76 -10.90 12.03
C ALA A 131 2.19 -10.69 12.56
N LYS A 132 2.37 -10.63 13.89
CA LYS A 132 3.69 -10.53 14.53
C LYS A 132 4.42 -11.87 14.40
N MET A 133 5.65 -11.83 13.91
CA MET A 133 6.49 -13.01 13.71
C MET A 133 7.52 -13.23 14.84
N GLY A 134 7.88 -12.15 15.55
CA GLY A 134 8.86 -12.19 16.63
C GLY A 134 9.24 -10.78 17.08
N ASP A 135 10.20 -10.70 17.98
CA ASP A 135 10.84 -9.46 18.43
C ASP A 135 12.11 -9.15 17.62
N THR A 136 12.70 -10.16 16.95
CA THR A 136 13.91 -10.01 16.14
C THR A 136 13.71 -10.48 14.70
N ILE A 137 14.59 -10.04 13.78
CA ILE A 137 14.58 -10.50 12.38
C ILE A 137 14.87 -12.01 12.30
N GLU A 138 15.77 -12.52 13.15
CA GLU A 138 16.18 -13.93 13.16
C GLU A 138 14.99 -14.86 13.44
N GLU A 139 14.11 -14.50 14.38
CA GLU A 139 12.88 -15.24 14.68
C GLU A 139 11.89 -15.30 13.50
N THR A 140 12.05 -14.41 12.51
CA THR A 140 11.19 -14.34 11.32
C THR A 140 11.68 -15.18 10.15
N LEU A 141 12.84 -15.84 10.27
CA LEU A 141 13.44 -16.73 9.26
C LEU A 141 12.73 -18.08 9.19
N ARG A 142 11.39 -18.02 9.13
CA ARG A 142 10.48 -19.15 9.04
C ARG A 142 9.26 -18.77 8.19
N PRO A 143 8.52 -19.74 7.66
CA PRO A 143 7.29 -19.47 6.93
C PRO A 143 6.23 -18.77 7.81
N PHE A 144 5.34 -18.03 7.15
CA PHE A 144 4.14 -17.45 7.74
C PHE A 144 2.93 -17.78 6.85
N PRO A 145 1.81 -18.27 7.41
CA PRO A 145 0.64 -18.65 6.62
C PRO A 145 -0.05 -17.39 6.02
N LEU A 146 -0.51 -17.47 4.77
CA LEU A 146 -1.28 -16.41 4.12
C LEU A 146 -2.74 -16.38 4.64
N ALA A 147 -2.90 -16.11 5.94
CA ALA A 147 -4.17 -16.26 6.66
C ALA A 147 -5.03 -14.98 6.68
N HIS A 148 -4.53 -13.85 6.17
CA HIS A 148 -5.22 -12.57 6.23
C HIS A 148 -5.94 -12.26 4.91
N SER A 149 -7.13 -11.68 4.94
CA SER A 149 -7.90 -11.34 3.74
C SER A 149 -7.15 -10.35 2.83
N ALA A 150 -6.27 -9.51 3.37
CA ALA A 150 -5.39 -8.66 2.56
C ALA A 150 -4.44 -9.45 1.63
N CYS A 151 -4.08 -10.70 1.99
CA CYS A 151 -3.31 -11.58 1.12
C CYS A 151 -4.05 -11.91 -0.18
N TYR A 152 -5.39 -11.94 -0.14
CA TYR A 152 -6.22 -12.11 -1.34
C TYR A 152 -5.97 -10.98 -2.34
N THR A 153 -6.03 -9.70 -1.90
CA THR A 153 -5.72 -8.55 -2.75
C THR A 153 -4.34 -8.68 -3.38
N CYS A 154 -3.30 -8.99 -2.61
CA CYS A 154 -1.95 -9.17 -3.18
C CYS A 154 -1.91 -10.27 -4.25
N ARG A 155 -2.58 -11.40 -4.00
CA ARG A 155 -2.62 -12.51 -4.95
C ARG A 155 -3.38 -12.18 -6.23
N ILE A 156 -4.55 -11.54 -6.16
CA ILE A 156 -5.36 -11.28 -7.35
C ILE A 156 -4.84 -10.11 -8.19
N THR A 157 -4.14 -9.16 -7.57
CA THR A 157 -3.61 -7.97 -8.26
C THR A 157 -2.14 -8.07 -8.63
N GLY A 158 -1.41 -9.04 -8.07
CA GLY A 158 0.06 -9.11 -8.21
C GLY A 158 0.79 -7.97 -7.50
N MET A 159 0.14 -7.30 -6.54
CA MET A 159 0.70 -6.14 -5.85
C MET A 159 2.05 -6.44 -5.19
N THR A 160 2.99 -5.50 -5.37
CA THR A 160 4.30 -5.52 -4.75
C THR A 160 4.66 -4.16 -4.17
N CYS A 161 5.26 -4.14 -2.97
CA CYS A 161 5.83 -2.92 -2.40
C CYS A 161 7.23 -2.59 -2.97
N LYS A 162 7.84 -3.46 -3.80
CA LYS A 162 9.10 -3.17 -4.49
C LYS A 162 8.94 -1.97 -5.43
N SER A 163 9.85 -1.02 -5.36
CA SER A 163 9.97 0.04 -6.35
C SER A 163 11.05 -0.40 -7.32
N ASP A 164 10.75 -0.42 -8.61
CA ASP A 164 11.73 -0.59 -9.67
C ASP A 164 12.60 0.66 -9.84
#